data_AF-A0A367EGM0-F1
#
_entry.id   AF-A0A367EGM0-F1
#
_cell.length_a   1.000
_cell.length_b   1.000
_cell.length_c   1.000
_cell.angle_alpha   90.00
_cell.angle_beta   90.00
_cell.angle_gamma   90.00
#
_symmetry.space_group_name_H-M   'P 1'
#
loop_
_entity.id
_entity.type
_entity.pdbx_description
1 polymer ?
#
loop_
_entity_poly.entity_id
_entity_poly.type
_entity_poly.pdbx_seq_one_letter_code
_entity_poly.pdbx_strand_id
1 'polypeptide(L)'
;MSVSPEHLHGQGDKAAAPRRRGSCTARQAAAAVLTASVALYIALVAFGNITDFGTNQQFVRHVLAMDTTFRDEDLMWRAITSRAWQDAAYVAIIVWETASALVLIAGTWLWLRRDPGRARAVSTVGLSMLLLLFGAGFLAIGGEWFAMWQSEKWNGLQSATRILLLSGLALLAVHATGGREGAERSD
;
A
#
# COMPACT_ATOMS: atom_id res chain seq x y z
N MET A 1 47.51 54.55 -40.88
CA MET A 1 47.05 53.98 -39.60
C MET A 1 45.83 53.12 -39.91
N SER A 2 46.00 51.81 -39.75
CA SER A 2 45.00 50.77 -40.05
C SER A 2 44.01 50.66 -38.89
N VAL A 3 42.71 50.55 -39.18
CA VAL A 3 41.71 50.12 -38.19
C VAL A 3 40.81 49.07 -38.85
N SER A 4 40.90 47.85 -38.34
CA SER A 4 40.11 46.67 -38.72
C SER A 4 38.69 46.71 -38.14
N PRO A 5 37.72 45.98 -38.72
CA PRO A 5 36.37 45.86 -38.16
C PRO A 5 36.28 44.71 -37.15
N GLU A 6 35.86 44.99 -35.92
CA GLU A 6 35.54 43.96 -34.92
C GLU A 6 34.15 43.35 -35.16
N HIS A 7 34.14 42.04 -35.36
CA HIS A 7 33.01 41.15 -35.16
C HIS A 7 32.75 40.97 -33.66
N LEU A 8 31.53 41.22 -33.16
CA LEU A 8 31.07 40.62 -31.90
C LEU A 8 29.60 40.18 -31.99
N HIS A 9 29.48 38.89 -32.35
CA HIS A 9 28.59 37.88 -31.81
C HIS A 9 27.25 38.28 -31.19
N GLY A 10 26.18 37.94 -31.90
CA GLY A 10 24.88 37.66 -31.32
C GLY A 10 24.95 36.48 -30.35
N GLN A 11 24.67 36.75 -29.09
CA GLN A 11 24.43 35.75 -28.07
C GLN A 11 22.91 35.56 -27.98
N GLY A 12 22.39 34.69 -28.85
CA GLY A 12 21.00 34.26 -28.79
C GLY A 12 20.72 33.63 -27.43
N ASP A 13 19.66 34.13 -26.79
CA ASP A 13 18.95 33.44 -25.71
C ASP A 13 18.69 31.99 -26.16
N LYS A 14 19.50 31.05 -25.65
CA LYS A 14 19.16 29.63 -25.73
C LYS A 14 18.01 29.42 -24.76
N ALA A 15 16.81 29.73 -25.22
CA ALA A 15 15.57 29.30 -24.59
C ALA A 15 15.72 27.81 -24.25
N ALA A 16 15.77 27.51 -22.95
CA ALA A 16 15.90 26.15 -22.46
C ALA A 16 14.76 25.32 -23.05
N ALA A 17 15.11 24.38 -23.94
CA ALA A 17 14.13 23.54 -24.60
C ALA A 17 13.25 22.86 -23.53
N PRO A 18 11.91 22.86 -23.69
CA PRO A 18 11.03 22.23 -22.73
C PRO A 18 11.44 20.76 -22.61
N ARG A 19 11.79 20.33 -21.39
CA ARG A 19 12.10 18.93 -21.08
C ARG A 19 10.92 18.09 -21.56
N ARG A 20 11.08 17.36 -22.68
CA ARG A 20 10.09 16.40 -23.16
C ARG A 20 9.83 15.43 -22.02
N ARG A 21 8.64 15.50 -21.41
CA ARG A 21 8.19 14.49 -20.43
C ARG A 21 8.25 13.15 -21.13
N GLY A 22 9.13 12.25 -20.67
CA GLY A 22 9.25 10.91 -21.22
C GLY A 22 7.88 10.22 -21.27
N SER A 23 7.63 9.48 -22.34
CA SER A 23 6.42 8.66 -22.49
C SER A 23 6.36 7.65 -21.35
N CYS A 24 5.18 7.52 -20.73
CA CYS A 24 4.95 6.50 -19.71
C CYS A 24 4.93 5.14 -20.39
N THR A 25 5.73 4.18 -19.93
CA THR A 25 5.64 2.81 -20.46
C THR A 25 4.34 2.16 -19.97
N ALA A 26 3.79 1.22 -20.74
CA ALA A 26 2.56 0.50 -20.35
C ALA A 26 2.68 -0.15 -18.96
N ARG A 27 3.87 -0.64 -18.60
CA ARG A 27 4.18 -1.20 -17.27
C ARG A 27 4.09 -0.16 -16.15
N GLN A 28 4.64 1.04 -16.37
CA GLN A 28 4.55 2.13 -15.39
C GLN A 28 3.12 2.65 -15.25
N ALA A 29 2.36 2.71 -16.34
CA ALA A 29 0.93 3.06 -16.30
C ALA A 29 0.13 2.03 -15.50
N ALA A 30 0.35 0.73 -15.72
CA ALA A 30 -0.28 -0.34 -14.95
C ALA A 30 0.07 -0.27 -13.46
N ALA A 31 1.35 -0.07 -13.12
CA ALA A 31 1.80 0.11 -11.74
C ALA A 31 1.14 1.33 -11.08
N ALA A 32 1.03 2.45 -11.80
CA ALA A 32 0.37 3.66 -11.30
C ALA A 32 -1.12 3.44 -11.03
N VAL A 33 -1.84 2.82 -11.97
CA VAL A 33 -3.28 2.54 -11.84
C VAL A 33 -3.52 1.57 -10.68
N LEU A 34 -2.78 0.46 -10.60
CA LEU A 34 -2.94 -0.50 -9.51
C LEU A 34 -2.59 0.11 -8.14
N THR A 35 -1.51 0.89 -8.05
CA THR A 35 -1.17 1.61 -6.81
C THR A 35 -2.32 2.55 -6.42
N ALA A 36 -2.87 3.33 -7.36
CA ALA A 36 -3.97 4.25 -7.11
C ALA A 36 -5.27 3.54 -6.68
N SER A 37 -5.60 2.41 -7.32
CA SER A 37 -6.75 1.59 -6.96
C SER A 37 -6.62 1.05 -5.54
N VAL A 38 -5.45 0.53 -5.17
CA VAL A 38 -5.22 0.03 -3.80
C VAL A 38 -5.22 1.19 -2.79
N ALA A 39 -4.62 2.34 -3.14
CA ALA A 39 -4.64 3.55 -2.30
C ALA A 39 -6.07 4.02 -1.99
N LEU A 40 -6.92 4.10 -3.02
CA LEU A 40 -8.33 4.46 -2.86
C LEU A 40 -9.06 3.42 -1.99
N TYR A 41 -8.87 2.14 -2.29
CA TYR A 41 -9.52 1.06 -1.55
C TYR A 41 -9.19 1.16 -0.05
N ILE A 42 -7.90 1.22 0.30
CA ILE A 42 -7.52 1.25 1.72
C ILE A 42 -7.90 2.57 2.40
N ALA A 43 -7.90 3.70 1.67
CA ALA A 43 -8.42 4.96 2.21
C ALA A 43 -9.91 4.84 2.59
N LEU A 44 -10.70 4.15 1.77
CA LEU A 44 -12.12 3.90 2.08
C LEU A 44 -12.30 2.90 3.23
N VAL A 45 -11.43 1.88 3.35
CA VAL A 45 -11.41 0.98 4.51
C VAL A 45 -11.11 1.75 5.80
N ALA A 46 -10.03 2.55 5.81
CA ALA A 46 -9.66 3.37 6.95
C ALA A 46 -10.78 4.37 7.31
N PHE A 47 -11.36 5.03 6.30
CA PHE A 47 -12.49 5.94 6.50
C PHE A 47 -13.71 5.22 7.10
N GLY A 48 -14.07 4.03 6.59
CA GLY A 48 -15.12 3.20 7.14
C GLY A 48 -14.87 2.81 8.60
N ASN A 49 -13.65 2.39 8.93
CA ASN A 49 -13.28 2.05 10.30
C ASN A 49 -13.27 3.26 11.24
N ILE A 50 -12.94 4.46 10.76
CA ILE A 50 -12.99 5.69 11.58
C ILE A 50 -14.44 6.14 11.82
N THR A 51 -15.28 6.07 10.78
CA THR A 51 -16.65 6.63 10.83
C THR A 51 -17.67 5.68 11.42
N ASP A 52 -17.55 4.38 11.14
CA ASP A 52 -18.34 3.31 11.77
C ASP A 52 -17.48 2.56 12.80
N PHE A 53 -16.96 3.32 13.76
CA PHE A 53 -16.02 2.82 14.76
C PHE A 53 -16.62 1.70 15.62
N GLY A 54 -17.85 1.87 16.10
CA GLY A 54 -18.46 0.94 17.05
C GLY A 54 -18.73 -0.45 16.47
N THR A 55 -19.11 -0.55 15.20
CA THR A 55 -19.39 -1.83 14.53
C THR A 55 -18.10 -2.60 14.30
N ASN A 56 -17.07 -1.94 13.77
CA ASN A 56 -15.79 -2.56 13.46
C ASN A 56 -14.94 -2.83 14.71
N GLN A 57 -15.11 -2.03 15.77
CA GLN A 57 -14.55 -2.35 17.09
C GLN A 57 -15.10 -3.66 17.64
N GLN A 58 -16.42 -3.89 17.51
CA GLN A 58 -17.03 -5.15 17.95
C GLN A 58 -16.46 -6.35 17.18
N PHE A 59 -16.20 -6.20 15.88
CA PHE A 59 -15.54 -7.23 15.09
C PHE A 59 -14.21 -7.66 15.73
N VAL A 60 -13.31 -6.71 16.01
CA VAL A 60 -11.99 -7.03 16.61
C VAL A 60 -12.16 -7.62 18.01
N ARG A 61 -13.07 -7.09 18.82
CA ARG A 61 -13.36 -7.60 20.15
C ARG A 61 -13.79 -9.06 20.14
N HIS A 62 -14.71 -9.45 19.25
CA HIS A 62 -15.21 -10.82 19.17
C HIS A 62 -14.18 -11.80 18.60
N VAL A 63 -13.37 -11.35 17.64
CA VAL A 63 -12.24 -12.15 17.13
C VAL A 63 -11.26 -12.46 18.25
N LEU A 64 -10.80 -11.44 18.97
CA LEU A 64 -9.80 -11.61 20.04
C LEU A 64 -10.37 -12.36 21.24
N ALA A 65 -11.66 -12.19 21.56
CA ALA A 65 -12.31 -12.91 22.65
C ALA A 65 -12.58 -14.39 22.31
N MET A 66 -12.58 -14.76 21.02
CA MET A 66 -12.95 -16.08 20.53
C MET A 66 -14.33 -16.58 21.02
N ASP A 67 -15.20 -15.65 21.44
CA ASP A 67 -16.45 -15.96 22.16
C ASP A 67 -17.56 -16.51 21.25
N THR A 68 -17.37 -16.44 19.94
CA THR A 68 -18.26 -16.99 18.90
C THR A 68 -17.63 -18.16 18.12
N THR A 69 -16.51 -18.71 18.61
CA THR A 69 -15.89 -19.93 18.07
C THR A 69 -16.54 -21.18 18.67
N PHE A 70 -16.04 -22.38 18.34
CA PHE A 70 -16.53 -23.63 18.93
C PHE A 70 -16.23 -23.79 20.42
N ARG A 71 -15.42 -22.90 21.01
CA ARG A 71 -15.05 -22.90 22.44
C ARG A 71 -14.41 -24.20 22.92
N ASP A 72 -13.59 -24.80 22.08
CA ASP A 72 -12.73 -25.94 22.42
C ASP A 72 -11.75 -25.55 23.56
N GLU A 73 -11.75 -26.31 24.65
CA GLU A 73 -10.91 -26.05 25.83
C GLU A 73 -9.41 -25.96 25.47
N ASP A 74 -8.98 -26.73 24.46
CA ASP A 74 -7.59 -26.76 24.00
C ASP A 74 -7.16 -25.49 23.25
N LEU A 75 -8.11 -24.67 22.79
CA LEU A 75 -7.86 -23.44 22.03
C LEU A 75 -8.11 -22.16 22.82
N MET A 76 -9.03 -22.20 23.79
CA MET A 76 -9.53 -21.00 24.46
C MET A 76 -8.49 -20.26 25.30
N TRP A 77 -7.35 -20.88 25.64
CA TRP A 77 -6.25 -20.20 26.33
C TRP A 77 -5.64 -19.03 25.53
N ARG A 78 -5.87 -18.98 24.21
CA ARG A 78 -5.40 -17.90 23.34
C ARG A 78 -6.24 -16.63 23.43
N ALA A 79 -7.45 -16.73 23.99
CA ALA A 79 -8.41 -15.64 23.98
C ALA A 79 -7.94 -14.45 24.83
N ILE A 80 -8.16 -13.25 24.30
CA ILE A 80 -7.90 -11.99 25.00
C ILE A 80 -9.25 -11.39 25.37
N THR A 81 -9.60 -11.38 26.66
CA THR A 81 -10.90 -10.90 27.16
C THR A 81 -10.88 -9.46 27.68
N SER A 82 -9.68 -8.88 27.83
CA SER A 82 -9.53 -7.49 28.27
C SER A 82 -9.96 -6.51 27.19
N ARG A 83 -11.00 -5.71 27.48
CA ARG A 83 -11.50 -4.66 26.57
C ARG A 83 -10.43 -3.65 26.19
N ALA A 84 -9.55 -3.29 27.12
CA ALA A 84 -8.48 -2.33 26.86
C ALA A 84 -7.52 -2.83 25.76
N TRP A 85 -7.12 -4.11 25.82
CA TRP A 85 -6.23 -4.70 24.81
C TRP A 85 -6.93 -4.87 23.46
N GLN A 86 -8.22 -5.25 23.47
CA GLN A 86 -9.00 -5.35 22.24
C GLN A 86 -9.16 -3.99 21.54
N ASP A 87 -9.44 -2.94 22.31
CA ASP A 87 -9.61 -1.58 21.79
C ASP A 87 -8.29 -1.00 21.30
N ALA A 88 -7.20 -1.23 22.02
CA ALA A 88 -5.86 -0.84 21.59
C ALA A 88 -5.48 -1.51 20.27
N ALA A 89 -5.77 -2.81 20.10
CA ALA A 89 -5.53 -3.53 18.86
C ALA A 89 -6.34 -2.94 17.70
N TYR A 90 -7.62 -2.61 17.93
CA TYR A 90 -8.45 -2.00 16.91
C TYR A 90 -7.96 -0.60 16.48
N VAL A 91 -7.59 0.25 17.44
CA VAL A 91 -6.99 1.57 17.14
C VAL A 91 -5.68 1.41 16.36
N ALA A 92 -4.84 0.44 16.71
CA ALA A 92 -3.59 0.17 16.00
C ALA A 92 -3.84 -0.24 14.54
N ILE A 93 -4.90 -1.03 14.26
CA ILE A 93 -5.32 -1.38 12.90
C ILE A 93 -5.68 -0.11 12.11
N ILE A 94 -6.52 0.77 12.66
CA ILE A 94 -6.93 2.01 11.98
C ILE A 94 -5.73 2.90 11.66
N VAL A 95 -4.83 3.08 12.62
CA VAL A 95 -3.61 3.88 12.43
C VAL A 95 -2.76 3.28 11.31
N TRP A 96 -2.62 1.95 11.27
CA TRP A 96 -1.87 1.25 10.24
C TRP A 96 -2.51 1.38 8.85
N GLU A 97 -3.83 1.21 8.74
CA GLU A 97 -4.58 1.38 7.49
C GLU A 97 -4.46 2.81 6.96
N THR A 98 -4.62 3.80 7.85
CA THR A 98 -4.50 5.23 7.52
C THR A 98 -3.09 5.55 7.03
N ALA A 99 -2.06 5.10 7.75
CA ALA A 99 -0.66 5.29 7.36
C ALA A 99 -0.38 4.64 6.00
N SER A 100 -0.86 3.40 5.78
CA SER A 100 -0.71 2.70 4.51
C SER A 100 -1.38 3.46 3.36
N ALA A 101 -2.58 3.99 3.58
CA ALA A 101 -3.30 4.82 2.62
C ALA A 101 -2.50 6.06 2.21
N LEU A 102 -1.97 6.80 3.19
CA LEU A 102 -1.17 8.01 2.94
C LEU A 102 0.11 7.70 2.17
N VAL A 103 0.81 6.61 2.53
CA VAL A 103 2.01 6.15 1.81
C VAL A 103 1.68 5.78 0.36
N LEU A 104 0.59 5.06 0.13
CA LEU A 104 0.17 4.67 -1.22
C LEU A 104 -0.30 5.86 -2.05
N ILE A 105 -1.01 6.83 -1.46
CA ILE A 105 -1.38 8.10 -2.12
C ILE A 105 -0.11 8.85 -2.55
N ALA A 106 0.90 8.91 -1.69
CA ALA A 106 2.19 9.51 -2.04
C ALA A 106 2.89 8.74 -3.18
N GLY A 107 2.85 7.41 -3.16
CA GLY A 107 3.34 6.56 -4.26
C GLY A 107 2.63 6.84 -5.59
N THR A 108 1.30 6.91 -5.57
CA THR A 108 0.48 7.29 -6.74
C THR A 108 0.84 8.67 -7.26
N TRP A 109 1.03 9.65 -6.39
CA TRP A 109 1.44 10.99 -6.79
C TRP A 109 2.81 11.00 -7.48
N LEU A 110 3.78 10.22 -6.98
CA LEU A 110 5.09 10.07 -7.59
C LEU A 110 5.02 9.41 -8.99
N TRP A 111 4.14 8.42 -9.16
CA TRP A 111 3.86 7.84 -10.48
C TRP A 111 3.32 8.90 -11.45
N LEU A 112 2.37 9.73 -11.02
CA LEU A 112 1.81 10.82 -11.84
C LEU A 112 2.85 11.89 -12.18
N ARG A 113 3.80 12.14 -11.27
CA ARG A 113 4.95 13.04 -11.50
C ARG A 113 6.04 12.46 -12.39
N ARG A 114 5.91 11.20 -12.83
CA ARG A 114 6.91 10.49 -13.65
C ARG A 114 8.26 10.36 -12.94
N ASP A 115 8.23 10.07 -11.64
CA ASP A 115 9.40 9.73 -10.81
C ASP A 115 9.38 8.24 -10.44
N PRO A 116 9.66 7.32 -11.39
CA PRO A 116 9.43 5.89 -11.21
C PRO A 116 10.31 5.27 -10.13
N GLY A 117 11.51 5.81 -9.88
CA GLY A 117 12.42 5.29 -8.85
C GLY A 117 11.84 5.46 -7.45
N ARG A 118 11.42 6.68 -7.11
CA ARG A 118 10.78 6.97 -5.82
C ARG A 118 9.38 6.38 -5.75
N ALA A 119 8.61 6.43 -6.83
CA ALA A 119 7.28 5.83 -6.87
C ALA A 119 7.33 4.33 -6.54
N ARG A 120 8.27 3.58 -7.15
CA ARG A 120 8.47 2.16 -6.84
C ARG A 120 8.77 1.93 -5.36
N ALA A 121 9.74 2.66 -4.79
CA ALA A 121 10.12 2.49 -3.39
C ALA A 121 8.94 2.78 -2.43
N VAL A 122 8.24 3.88 -2.63
CA VAL A 122 7.12 4.29 -1.77
C VAL A 122 5.92 3.34 -1.94
N SER A 123 5.58 2.97 -3.17
CA SER A 123 4.54 1.95 -3.43
C SER A 123 4.88 0.62 -2.76
N THR A 124 6.12 0.14 -2.87
CA THR A 124 6.55 -1.11 -2.21
C THR A 124 6.32 -1.04 -0.71
N VAL A 125 6.71 0.05 -0.04
CA VAL A 125 6.48 0.21 1.41
C VAL A 125 4.99 0.12 1.75
N GLY A 126 4.15 0.92 1.08
CA GLY A 126 2.71 0.94 1.37
C GLY A 126 2.03 -0.41 1.07
N LEU A 127 2.40 -1.08 -0.02
CA LEU A 127 1.84 -2.39 -0.37
C LEU A 127 2.31 -3.47 0.62
N SER A 128 3.57 -3.45 1.05
CA SER A 128 4.08 -4.34 2.09
C SER A 128 3.38 -4.13 3.43
N MET A 129 3.02 -2.90 3.79
CA MET A 129 2.21 -2.64 4.99
C MET A 129 0.85 -3.33 4.92
N LEU A 130 0.18 -3.33 3.75
CA LEU A 130 -1.09 -4.04 3.57
C LEU A 130 -0.93 -5.56 3.59
N LEU A 131 0.13 -6.09 2.95
CA LEU A 131 0.44 -7.52 3.00
C LEU A 131 0.70 -7.97 4.45
N LEU A 132 1.37 -7.16 5.25
CA LEU A 132 1.61 -7.44 6.66
C LEU A 132 0.29 -7.43 7.46
N LEU A 133 -0.51 -6.38 7.34
CA LEU A 133 -1.75 -6.26 8.08
C LEU A 133 -2.74 -7.37 7.71
N PHE A 134 -3.06 -7.52 6.41
CA PHE A 134 -4.10 -8.45 5.99
C PHE A 134 -3.59 -9.90 5.90
N GLY A 135 -2.34 -10.12 5.51
CA GLY A 135 -1.75 -11.47 5.47
C GLY A 135 -1.38 -11.98 6.86
N ALA A 136 -0.47 -11.30 7.55
CA ALA A 136 -0.03 -11.76 8.87
C ALA A 136 -1.07 -11.44 9.97
N GLY A 137 -1.61 -10.22 9.98
CA GLY A 137 -2.58 -9.81 11.01
C GLY A 137 -3.93 -10.53 10.87
N PHE A 138 -4.61 -10.41 9.72
CA PHE A 138 -5.95 -10.97 9.58
C PHE A 138 -5.98 -12.46 9.22
N LEU A 139 -5.20 -12.92 8.25
CA LEU A 139 -5.25 -14.35 7.86
C LEU A 139 -4.52 -15.23 8.87
N ALA A 140 -3.25 -14.95 9.20
CA ALA A 140 -2.50 -15.82 10.09
C ALA A 140 -2.90 -15.65 11.56
N ILE A 141 -2.87 -14.43 12.10
CA ILE A 141 -3.21 -14.21 13.52
C ILE A 141 -4.73 -14.29 13.73
N GLY A 142 -5.52 -13.51 12.99
CA GLY A 142 -6.97 -13.54 13.11
C GLY A 142 -7.56 -14.92 12.74
N GLY A 143 -7.27 -15.40 11.53
CA GLY A 143 -7.76 -16.67 11.00
C GLY A 143 -7.29 -17.86 11.81
N GLU A 144 -5.98 -18.11 11.86
CA GLU A 144 -5.44 -19.36 12.40
C GLU A 144 -5.23 -19.31 13.91
N TRP A 145 -4.62 -18.24 14.45
CA TRP A 145 -4.36 -18.18 15.89
C TRP A 145 -5.64 -18.04 16.71
N PHE A 146 -6.53 -17.11 16.32
CA PHE A 146 -7.81 -16.84 16.98
C PHE A 146 -9.00 -17.63 16.40
N ALA A 147 -8.76 -18.54 15.45
CA ALA A 147 -9.81 -19.36 14.83
C ALA A 147 -11.00 -18.55 14.28
N MET A 148 -10.74 -17.34 13.75
CA MET A 148 -11.77 -16.45 13.19
C MET A 148 -12.64 -17.14 12.13
N TRP A 149 -12.09 -18.14 11.43
CA TRP A 149 -12.84 -18.93 10.45
C TRP A 149 -14.05 -19.68 11.03
N GLN A 150 -14.06 -19.97 12.33
CA GLN A 150 -15.16 -20.66 13.00
C GLN A 150 -16.36 -19.76 13.29
N SER A 151 -16.17 -18.44 13.32
CA SER A 151 -17.27 -17.50 13.58
C SER A 151 -18.07 -17.27 12.30
N GLU A 152 -19.38 -17.48 12.32
CA GLU A 152 -20.24 -17.12 11.18
C GLU A 152 -20.36 -15.60 10.99
N LYS A 153 -20.40 -14.86 12.11
CA LYS A 153 -20.68 -13.42 12.11
C LYS A 153 -19.40 -12.58 12.03
N TRP A 154 -18.34 -13.00 12.72
CA TRP A 154 -17.13 -12.19 12.90
C TRP A 154 -15.96 -12.80 12.12
N ASN A 155 -16.17 -13.02 10.82
CA ASN A 155 -15.17 -13.61 9.93
C ASN A 155 -14.80 -12.66 8.79
N GLY A 156 -13.55 -12.20 8.80
CA GLY A 156 -12.99 -11.24 7.85
C GLY A 156 -12.12 -11.86 6.75
N LEU A 157 -11.98 -13.19 6.69
CA LEU A 157 -10.96 -13.85 5.85
C LEU A 157 -11.13 -13.60 4.36
N GLN A 158 -12.37 -13.55 3.87
CA GLN A 158 -12.63 -13.22 2.47
C GLN A 158 -12.20 -11.79 2.14
N SER A 159 -12.49 -10.83 3.02
CA SER A 159 -12.08 -9.43 2.83
C SER A 159 -10.56 -9.28 2.90
N ALA A 160 -9.93 -9.91 3.89
CA ALA A 160 -8.47 -9.91 4.02
C ALA A 160 -7.78 -10.53 2.79
N THR A 161 -8.29 -11.66 2.28
CA THR A 161 -7.77 -12.30 1.07
C THR A 161 -7.88 -11.40 -0.16
N ARG A 162 -9.01 -10.70 -0.35
CA ARG A 162 -9.17 -9.74 -1.46
C ARG A 162 -8.12 -8.64 -1.42
N ILE A 163 -7.88 -8.05 -0.24
CA ILE A 163 -6.90 -6.96 -0.08
C ILE A 163 -5.48 -7.49 -0.25
N LEU A 164 -5.17 -8.67 0.27
CA LEU A 164 -3.90 -9.34 0.08
C LEU A 164 -3.60 -9.55 -1.41
N LEU A 165 -4.56 -10.10 -2.17
CA LEU A 165 -4.40 -10.37 -3.61
C LEU A 165 -4.23 -9.08 -4.41
N LEU A 166 -5.07 -8.07 -4.18
CA LEU A 166 -4.95 -6.78 -4.86
C LEU A 166 -3.59 -6.11 -4.57
N SER A 167 -3.16 -6.15 -3.30
CA SER A 167 -1.87 -5.58 -2.89
C SER A 167 -0.69 -6.35 -3.48
N GLY A 168 -0.76 -7.68 -3.50
CA GLY A 168 0.24 -8.55 -4.10
C GLY A 168 0.37 -8.34 -5.60
N LEU A 169 -0.75 -8.27 -6.33
CA LEU A 169 -0.76 -7.97 -7.76
C LEU A 169 -0.19 -6.59 -8.07
N ALA A 170 -0.57 -5.56 -7.29
CA ALA A 170 -0.01 -4.22 -7.42
C ALA A 170 1.51 -4.24 -7.15
N LEU A 171 1.98 -5.01 -6.17
CA LEU A 171 3.40 -5.10 -5.82
C LEU A 171 4.19 -5.73 -6.98
N LEU A 172 3.69 -6.83 -7.54
CA LEU A 172 4.29 -7.46 -8.72
C LEU A 172 4.35 -6.50 -9.91
N ALA A 173 3.26 -5.75 -10.18
CA ALA A 173 3.25 -4.76 -11.25
C ALA A 173 4.27 -3.62 -11.03
N VAL A 174 4.38 -3.14 -9.79
CA VAL A 174 5.36 -2.12 -9.38
C VAL A 174 6.80 -2.63 -9.59
N HIS A 175 7.12 -3.85 -9.19
CA HIS A 175 8.45 -4.42 -9.39
C HIS A 175 8.75 -4.78 -10.85
N ALA A 176 7.72 -5.17 -11.63
CA ALA A 176 7.85 -5.41 -13.06
C ALA A 176 8.20 -4.14 -13.85
N THR A 177 8.13 -2.94 -13.28
CA THR A 177 8.59 -1.71 -13.94
C THR A 177 10.12 -1.60 -14.06
N GLY A 178 10.88 -2.26 -13.18
CA GLY A 178 12.34 -2.32 -13.26
C GLY A 178 12.78 -3.42 -14.24
N GLY A 179 13.30 -3.06 -15.41
CA GLY A 179 13.75 -4.05 -16.40
C GLY A 179 15.12 -3.72 -17.01
N ARG A 180 16.07 -4.64 -16.78
CA ARG A 180 17.27 -4.99 -17.59
C ARG A 180 18.39 -3.96 -17.82
N GLU A 181 18.95 -3.35 -16.78
CA GLU A 181 20.22 -2.60 -16.91
C GLU A 181 21.49 -3.45 -16.69
N GLY A 182 21.35 -4.72 -16.30
CA GLY A 182 22.48 -5.58 -15.91
C GLY A 182 22.96 -6.61 -16.95
N ALA A 183 22.33 -6.72 -18.12
CA ALA A 183 22.64 -7.77 -19.09
C ALA A 183 23.51 -7.31 -20.28
N GLU A 184 23.83 -6.02 -20.40
CA GLU A 184 24.61 -5.46 -21.53
C GLU A 184 25.97 -4.88 -21.11
N ARG A 185 26.39 -5.03 -19.84
CA ARG A 185 27.71 -4.54 -19.35
C ARG A 185 28.79 -5.62 -19.24
N SER A 186 28.53 -6.79 -19.77
CA SER A 186 29.47 -7.90 -19.81
C SER A 186 29.40 -8.54 -21.19
N ASP A 187 29.91 -7.82 -22.18
CA ASP A 187 30.49 -8.31 -23.43
C ASP A 187 31.53 -7.28 -23.92
#